data_AF-A0AAE3H1K9-F1
#
_entry.id   AF-A0AAE3H1K9-F1
#
_cell.length_a   1.000
_cell.length_b   1.000
_cell.length_c   1.000
_cell.angle_alpha   90.00
_cell.angle_beta   90.00
_cell.angle_gamma   90.00
#
_symmetry.space_group_name_H-M   'P 1'
#
loop_
_entity.id
_entity.type
_entity.pdbx_description
1 polymer ?
#
loop_
_entity_poly.entity_id
_entity_poly.type
_entity_poly.pdbx_seq_one_letter_code
_entity_poly.pdbx_strand_id
1 'polypeptide(L)'
;MRRWEYIQRDKKALRSWFNGKKGKISWDMNSFLKWYQYQEKVCRYCGVSEKTCQEVIHKGLLNSKRFATEGVFARGVNRGYWLEIDRKEPNEPYSENNCVLACYFCNNDKSDVFNEKQYLEFKENRSDFLRKLILKENETLSK
;
A
#
# COMPACT_ATOMS: atom_id res chain seq x y z
N MET A 1 -3.26 -25.36 15.23
CA MET A 1 -3.28 -24.12 14.42
C MET A 1 -4.60 -24.09 13.67
N ARG A 2 -5.41 -23.02 13.77
CA ARG A 2 -6.67 -22.93 13.03
C ARG A 2 -6.37 -22.91 11.53
N ARG A 3 -7.14 -23.68 10.75
CA ARG A 3 -7.07 -23.64 9.28
C ARG A 3 -7.30 -22.19 8.83
N TRP A 4 -6.39 -21.69 8.00
CA TRP A 4 -6.50 -20.35 7.46
C TRP A 4 -7.43 -20.36 6.24
N GLU A 5 -8.24 -19.31 6.13
CA GLU A 5 -9.07 -19.00 4.97
C GLU A 5 -8.92 -17.53 4.64
N TYR A 6 -9.06 -17.20 3.36
CA TYR A 6 -8.99 -15.82 2.90
C TYR A 6 -10.15 -15.00 3.48
N ILE A 7 -9.83 -13.85 4.06
CA ILE A 7 -10.80 -12.92 4.64
C ILE A 7 -10.84 -11.67 3.76
N GLN A 8 -11.95 -11.45 3.05
CA GLN A 8 -12.13 -10.21 2.33
C GLN A 8 -12.30 -9.03 3.30
N ARG A 9 -11.73 -7.87 2.95
CA ARG A 9 -11.94 -6.65 3.72
C ARG A 9 -13.41 -6.24 3.71
N ASP A 10 -13.98 -6.04 4.89
CA ASP A 10 -15.40 -5.75 5.02
C ASP A 10 -15.76 -4.31 4.58
N LYS A 11 -17.01 -4.12 4.11
CA LYS A 11 -17.51 -2.81 3.64
C LYS A 11 -17.50 -1.73 4.74
N LYS A 12 -17.67 -2.09 6.02
CA LYS A 12 -17.67 -1.14 7.14
C LYS A 12 -16.26 -0.59 7.38
N ALA A 13 -15.23 -1.42 7.31
CA ALA A 13 -13.82 -1.02 7.38
C ALA A 13 -13.45 -0.11 6.20
N LEU A 14 -13.93 -0.40 4.99
CA LEU A 14 -13.73 0.47 3.83
C LEU A 14 -14.40 1.84 4.00
N ARG A 15 -15.65 1.88 4.48
CA ARG A 15 -16.35 3.14 4.78
C ARG A 15 -15.64 3.94 5.87
N SER A 16 -15.19 3.26 6.93
CA SER A 16 -14.42 3.90 8.01
C SER A 16 -13.12 4.51 7.47
N TRP A 17 -12.39 3.77 6.62
CA TRP A 17 -11.20 4.29 5.96
C TRP A 17 -11.52 5.52 5.11
N PHE A 18 -12.54 5.46 4.26
CA PHE A 18 -12.96 6.55 3.39
C PHE A 18 -13.28 7.82 4.19
N ASN A 19 -14.07 7.68 5.26
CA ASN A 19 -14.43 8.79 6.14
C ASN A 19 -13.19 9.39 6.84
N GLY A 20 -12.18 8.57 7.16
CA GLY A 20 -10.90 9.04 7.69
C GLY A 20 -10.03 9.80 6.69
N LYS A 21 -10.42 9.87 5.41
CA LYS A 21 -9.71 10.61 4.35
C LYS A 21 -10.45 11.87 3.90
N LYS A 22 -11.52 12.29 4.61
CA LYS A 22 -12.22 13.56 4.33
C LYS A 22 -11.22 14.72 4.21
N GLY A 23 -11.41 15.56 3.19
CA GLY A 23 -10.50 16.67 2.87
C GLY A 23 -9.24 16.29 2.07
N LYS A 24 -8.96 14.99 1.87
CA LYS A 24 -7.84 14.49 1.04
C LYS A 24 -8.31 13.58 -0.09
N ILE A 25 -9.61 13.40 -0.26
CA ILE A 25 -10.22 12.42 -1.16
C ILE A 25 -11.14 13.16 -2.14
N SER A 26 -11.05 12.85 -3.44
CA SER A 26 -11.73 13.60 -4.50
C SER A 26 -12.89 12.86 -5.18
N TRP A 27 -13.11 11.58 -4.84
CA TRP A 27 -14.25 10.78 -5.30
C TRP A 27 -15.29 10.57 -4.19
N ASP A 28 -16.53 10.27 -4.57
CA ASP A 28 -17.57 9.90 -3.62
C ASP A 28 -17.41 8.46 -3.11
N MET A 29 -18.16 8.13 -2.06
CA MET A 29 -18.09 6.83 -1.39
C MET A 29 -18.51 5.67 -2.30
N ASN A 30 -19.49 5.85 -3.17
CA ASN A 30 -19.97 4.78 -4.05
C ASN A 30 -18.92 4.48 -5.12
N SER A 31 -18.37 5.53 -5.74
CA SER A 31 -17.26 5.40 -6.71
C SER A 31 -16.05 4.72 -6.09
N PHE A 32 -15.66 5.09 -4.86
CA PHE A 32 -14.58 4.44 -4.12
C PHE A 32 -14.85 2.94 -3.86
N LEU A 33 -16.04 2.59 -3.37
CA LEU A 33 -16.39 1.20 -3.08
C LEU A 33 -16.41 0.35 -4.36
N LYS A 34 -16.94 0.91 -5.45
CA LYS A 34 -16.95 0.29 -6.77
C LYS A 34 -15.53 0.05 -7.25
N TRP A 35 -14.69 1.09 -7.23
CA TRP A 35 -13.27 0.99 -7.58
C TRP A 35 -12.57 -0.13 -6.80
N TYR A 36 -12.69 -0.15 -5.46
CA TYR A 36 -12.05 -1.14 -4.62
C TYR A 36 -12.53 -2.57 -4.92
N GLN A 37 -13.82 -2.75 -5.21
CA GLN A 37 -14.39 -4.06 -5.56
C GLN A 37 -13.82 -4.61 -6.86
N TYR A 38 -13.63 -3.77 -7.87
CA TYR A 38 -13.12 -4.18 -9.19
C TYR A 38 -11.60 -4.31 -9.27
N GLN A 39 -10.85 -3.81 -8.27
CA GLN A 39 -9.40 -4.01 -8.25
C GLN A 39 -9.06 -5.50 -8.11
N GLU A 40 -8.15 -5.99 -8.94
CA GLU A 40 -7.44 -7.23 -8.67
C GLU A 40 -6.70 -7.11 -7.33
N LYS A 41 -6.75 -8.15 -6.50
CA LYS A 41 -6.19 -8.14 -5.14
C LYS A 41 -4.70 -8.50 -5.17
N VAL A 42 -3.95 -7.71 -5.93
CA VAL A 42 -2.51 -7.84 -6.17
C VAL A 42 -1.83 -6.50 -5.90
N CYS A 43 -0.65 -6.53 -5.29
CA CYS A 43 0.14 -5.32 -5.05
C CYS A 43 0.65 -4.75 -6.38
N ARG A 44 0.36 -3.48 -6.63
CA ARG A 44 0.83 -2.71 -7.78
C ARG A 44 2.35 -2.74 -7.99
N TYR A 45 3.12 -2.79 -6.91
CA TYR A 45 4.57 -2.59 -6.95
C TYR A 45 5.39 -3.88 -7.01
N CYS A 46 4.95 -4.95 -6.34
CA CYS A 46 5.69 -6.22 -6.29
C CYS A 46 4.90 -7.42 -6.80
N GLY A 47 3.62 -7.26 -7.16
CA GLY A 47 2.81 -8.35 -7.71
C GLY A 47 2.33 -9.38 -6.68
N VAL A 48 2.64 -9.24 -5.39
CA VAL A 48 2.16 -10.18 -4.37
C VAL A 48 0.64 -10.09 -4.21
N SER A 49 -0.03 -11.24 -4.12
CA SER A 49 -1.48 -11.29 -3.88
C SER A 49 -1.83 -10.98 -2.42
N GLU A 50 -3.01 -10.41 -2.18
CA GLU A 50 -3.56 -10.21 -0.83
C GLU A 50 -3.65 -11.55 -0.08
N LYS A 51 -4.05 -12.61 -0.79
CA LYS A 51 -4.14 -13.98 -0.26
C LYS A 51 -2.78 -14.43 0.32
N THR A 52 -1.69 -14.23 -0.42
CA THR A 52 -0.34 -14.56 0.03
C THR A 52 0.06 -13.74 1.26
N CYS A 53 -0.22 -12.43 1.27
CA CYS A 53 0.05 -11.58 2.43
C CYS A 53 -0.66 -12.08 3.69
N GLN A 54 -1.98 -12.34 3.60
CA GLN A 54 -2.77 -12.86 4.73
C GLN A 54 -2.21 -14.18 5.26
N GLU A 55 -1.87 -15.11 4.38
CA GLU A 55 -1.38 -16.43 4.77
C GLU A 55 -0.03 -16.35 5.51
N VAL A 56 0.91 -15.54 4.99
CA VAL A 56 2.23 -15.31 5.62
C VAL A 56 2.08 -14.72 7.02
N ILE A 57 1.19 -13.73 7.17
CA ILE A 57 0.91 -13.09 8.46
C ILE A 57 0.19 -14.05 9.41
N HIS A 58 -0.84 -14.76 8.94
CA HIS A 58 -1.62 -15.71 9.73
C HIS A 58 -0.74 -16.84 10.28
N LYS A 59 0.18 -17.36 9.46
CA LYS A 59 1.12 -18.41 9.84
C LYS A 59 2.26 -17.92 10.74
N GLY A 60 2.35 -16.61 11.02
CA GLY A 60 3.42 -16.04 11.85
C GLY A 60 4.82 -16.15 11.22
N LEU A 61 4.90 -16.32 9.89
CA LEU A 61 6.18 -16.43 9.18
C LEU A 61 6.93 -15.09 9.16
N LEU A 62 6.18 -14.00 9.28
CA LEU A 62 6.71 -12.65 9.53
C LEU A 62 6.04 -12.08 10.77
N ASN A 63 6.84 -11.44 11.62
CA ASN A 63 6.38 -10.93 12.91
C ASN A 63 6.53 -9.41 12.97
N SER A 64 5.49 -8.74 13.47
CA SER A 64 5.50 -7.31 13.76
C SER A 64 4.41 -7.02 14.79
N LYS A 65 4.64 -6.03 15.66
CA LYS A 65 3.60 -5.52 16.57
C LYS A 65 2.38 -4.95 15.84
N ARG A 66 2.47 -4.74 14.52
CA ARG A 66 1.38 -4.22 13.68
C ARG A 66 0.60 -5.30 12.93
N PHE A 67 1.07 -6.55 12.95
CA PHE A 67 0.47 -7.65 12.20
C PHE A 67 -0.55 -8.40 13.04
N ALA A 68 -1.65 -8.80 12.43
CA ALA A 68 -2.68 -9.61 13.06
C ALA A 68 -2.23 -11.08 13.12
N THR A 69 -1.48 -11.44 14.16
CA THR A 69 -1.07 -12.83 14.41
C THR A 69 -2.29 -13.67 14.79
N GLU A 70 -2.40 -14.88 14.24
CA GLU A 70 -3.51 -15.82 14.47
C GLU A 70 -4.91 -15.25 14.17
N GLY A 71 -5.01 -14.23 13.33
CA GLY A 71 -6.29 -13.59 12.98
C GLY A 71 -6.87 -12.70 14.08
N VAL A 72 -6.07 -12.32 15.08
CA VAL A 72 -6.49 -11.37 16.12
C VAL A 72 -6.26 -9.94 15.61
N PHE A 73 -7.36 -9.24 15.33
CA PHE A 73 -7.34 -7.85 14.88
C PHE A 73 -7.62 -6.91 16.05
N ALA A 74 -6.68 -6.00 16.34
CA ALA A 74 -6.83 -4.97 17.36
C ALA A 74 -6.46 -3.60 16.81
N ARG A 75 -6.71 -2.54 17.60
CA ARG A 75 -6.32 -1.17 17.21
C ARG A 75 -4.80 -1.11 17.02
N GLY A 76 -4.37 -0.78 15.81
CA GLY A 76 -2.94 -0.74 15.43
C GLY A 76 -2.34 -2.10 15.06
N VAL A 77 -3.11 -3.19 15.18
CA VAL A 77 -2.70 -4.58 14.93
C VAL A 77 -3.58 -5.18 13.83
N ASN A 78 -3.45 -4.62 12.63
CA ASN A 78 -4.22 -5.02 11.45
C ASN A 78 -3.51 -4.73 10.12
N ARG A 79 -2.25 -4.32 10.17
CA ARG A 79 -1.44 -4.03 8.98
C ARG A 79 -0.95 -5.34 8.35
N GLY A 80 -0.61 -5.30 7.06
CA GLY A 80 -0.05 -6.46 6.35
C GLY A 80 -1.05 -7.54 5.96
N TYR A 81 -2.23 -7.59 6.59
CA TYR A 81 -3.25 -8.59 6.27
C TYR A 81 -3.96 -8.27 4.94
N TRP A 82 -4.55 -7.08 4.80
CA TRP A 82 -5.14 -6.61 3.54
C TRP A 82 -4.16 -5.71 2.78
N LEU A 83 -4.31 -5.67 1.45
CA LEU A 83 -3.66 -4.64 0.66
C LEU A 83 -4.19 -3.27 1.07
N GLU A 84 -3.28 -2.32 1.13
CA GLU A 84 -3.52 -0.94 1.52
C GLU A 84 -3.79 -0.10 0.28
N ILE A 85 -4.53 0.99 0.48
CA ILE A 85 -4.78 1.96 -0.59
C ILE A 85 -3.66 3.00 -0.50
N ASP A 86 -2.80 2.99 -1.50
CA ASP A 86 -1.70 3.94 -1.65
C ASP A 86 -1.99 4.96 -2.74
N ARG A 87 -1.33 6.11 -2.67
CA ARG A 87 -1.36 7.16 -3.70
C ARG A 87 -0.09 7.10 -4.53
N LYS A 88 -0.22 7.01 -5.85
CA LYS A 88 0.91 7.06 -6.79
C LYS A 88 1.69 8.35 -6.61
N GLU A 89 1.00 9.48 -6.60
CA GLU A 89 1.53 10.80 -6.25
C GLU A 89 1.17 11.12 -4.79
N PRO A 90 2.15 11.16 -3.86
CA PRO A 90 1.89 11.28 -2.42
C PRO A 90 1.39 12.66 -1.99
N ASN A 91 1.56 13.69 -2.81
CA ASN A 91 1.05 15.04 -2.50
C ASN A 91 -0.33 15.31 -3.11
N GLU A 92 -0.78 14.45 -4.03
CA GLU A 92 -2.09 14.58 -4.65
C GLU A 92 -3.21 13.91 -3.82
N PRO A 93 -4.48 14.29 -4.04
CA PRO A 93 -5.61 13.66 -3.39
C PRO A 93 -5.74 12.16 -3.69
N TYR A 94 -6.45 11.44 -2.83
CA TYR A 94 -6.96 10.10 -3.13
C TYR A 94 -8.04 10.22 -4.21
N SER A 95 -7.77 9.66 -5.39
CA SER A 95 -8.66 9.65 -6.55
C SER A 95 -8.53 8.32 -7.31
N GLU A 96 -9.40 8.07 -8.27
CA GLU A 96 -9.35 6.86 -9.12
C GLU A 96 -8.04 6.74 -9.87
N ASN A 97 -7.59 7.86 -10.40
CA ASN A 97 -6.36 7.91 -11.18
C ASN A 97 -5.11 7.94 -10.32
N ASN A 98 -5.21 8.24 -9.02
CA ASN A 98 -4.07 8.33 -8.12
C ASN A 98 -3.99 7.18 -7.11
N CYS A 99 -5.04 6.39 -6.93
CA CYS A 99 -5.02 5.28 -5.97
C CYS A 99 -4.64 3.95 -6.61
N VAL A 100 -3.89 3.13 -5.87
CA VAL A 100 -3.55 1.75 -6.22
C VAL A 100 -3.63 0.85 -4.97
N LEU A 101 -3.70 -0.47 -5.17
CA LEU A 101 -3.52 -1.42 -4.07
C LEU A 101 -2.04 -1.76 -3.88
N ALA A 102 -1.54 -1.68 -2.65
CA ALA A 102 -0.16 -1.97 -2.31
C ALA A 102 -0.09 -2.86 -1.06
N CYS A 103 0.85 -3.81 -1.03
CA CYS A 103 1.10 -4.56 0.19
C CYS A 103 1.73 -3.64 1.25
N TYR A 104 1.63 -4.03 2.52
CA TYR A 104 2.19 -3.26 3.64
C TYR A 104 3.66 -2.90 3.42
N PHE A 105 4.46 -3.87 2.97
CA PHE A 105 5.90 -3.67 2.79
C PHE A 105 6.18 -2.59 1.74
N CYS A 106 5.56 -2.68 0.57
CA CYS A 106 5.79 -1.71 -0.49
C CYS A 106 5.21 -0.33 -0.16
N ASN A 107 4.02 -0.26 0.45
CA ASN A 107 3.45 1.03 0.84
C ASN A 107 4.31 1.73 1.91
N ASN A 108 4.81 0.96 2.89
CA ASN A 108 5.66 1.49 3.95
C ASN A 108 7.06 1.89 3.43
N ASP A 109 7.60 1.19 2.43
CA ASP A 109 8.88 1.51 1.81
C ASP A 109 8.79 2.70 0.84
N LYS A 110 7.65 2.84 0.14
CA LYS A 110 7.36 4.00 -0.72
C LYS A 110 7.17 5.28 0.09
N SER A 111 6.36 5.22 1.16
CA SER A 111 5.99 6.37 1.98
C SER A 111 5.40 7.53 1.15
N ASP A 112 5.41 8.72 1.73
CA ASP A 112 5.31 10.01 1.07
C ASP A 112 6.62 10.49 0.44
N VAL A 113 7.68 9.68 0.50
CA VAL A 113 9.03 10.02 0.00
C VAL A 113 9.09 9.92 -1.53
N PHE A 114 8.46 8.89 -2.11
CA PHE A 114 8.54 8.62 -3.54
C PHE A 114 7.17 8.67 -4.20
N ASN A 115 7.11 9.21 -5.42
CA ASN A 115 6.01 8.91 -6.33
C ASN A 115 6.14 7.49 -6.92
N GLU A 116 5.11 7.01 -7.63
CA GLU A 116 5.09 5.65 -8.20
C GLU A 116 6.32 5.39 -9.07
N LYS A 117 6.68 6.32 -9.97
CA LYS A 117 7.81 6.13 -10.88
C LYS A 117 9.13 6.02 -10.11
N GLN A 118 9.38 6.96 -9.21
CA GLN A 118 10.57 6.95 -8.36
C GLN A 118 10.65 5.68 -7.53
N TYR A 119 9.53 5.21 -6.97
CA TYR A 119 9.51 4.01 -6.16
C TYR A 119 9.77 2.74 -6.98
N LEU A 120 9.24 2.66 -8.20
CA LEU A 120 9.53 1.55 -9.12
C LEU A 120 11.01 1.50 -9.50
N GLU A 121 11.68 2.65 -9.67
CA GLU A 121 13.13 2.68 -9.91
C GLU A 121 13.93 2.35 -8.63
N PHE A 122 13.53 2.94 -7.49
CA PHE A 122 14.16 2.72 -6.18
C PHE A 122 14.12 1.26 -5.75
N LYS A 123 13.00 0.56 -5.92
CA LYS A 123 12.85 -0.82 -5.46
C LYS A 123 13.76 -1.81 -6.21
N GLU A 124 14.15 -1.51 -7.44
CA GLU A 124 15.04 -2.36 -8.25
C GLU A 124 16.50 -2.23 -7.80
N ASN A 125 16.98 -0.99 -7.60
CA ASN A 125 18.31 -0.76 -7.04
C ASN A 125 18.36 0.54 -6.22
N ARG A 126 18.10 0.41 -4.92
CA ARG A 126 18.01 1.52 -3.96
C ARG A 126 19.27 2.37 -3.95
N SER A 127 20.44 1.72 -3.85
CA SER A 127 21.71 2.43 -3.69
C SER A 127 22.10 3.21 -4.94
N ASP A 128 21.84 2.63 -6.12
CA ASP A 128 22.10 3.27 -7.40
C ASP A 128 21.14 4.43 -7.67
N PHE A 129 19.84 4.24 -7.37
CA PHE A 129 18.85 5.31 -7.44
C PHE A 129 19.28 6.55 -6.65
N LEU A 130 19.67 6.37 -5.38
CA LEU A 130 20.11 7.48 -4.53
C LEU A 130 21.38 8.16 -5.06
N ARG A 131 22.36 7.39 -5.55
CA ARG A 131 23.57 7.96 -6.17
C ARG A 131 23.24 8.77 -7.43
N LYS A 132 22.33 8.28 -8.27
CA LYS A 132 21.89 8.95 -9.50
C LYS A 132 21.21 10.30 -9.25
N LEU A 133 20.49 10.45 -8.13
CA LEU A 133 19.88 11.74 -7.77
C LEU A 133 20.94 12.84 -7.63
N ILE A 134 22.07 12.55 -6.96
CA ILE A 134 23.16 13.50 -6.79
C ILE A 134 23.88 13.78 -8.11
N LEU A 135 24.14 12.75 -8.92
CA LEU A 135 24.79 12.94 -10.22
C LEU A 135 23.96 13.84 -11.14
N LYS A 136 22.65 13.62 -11.20
CA LYS A 136 21.72 14.43 -12.00
C LYS A 136 21.65 15.89 -11.52
N GLU A 137 21.70 16.12 -10.22
CA GLU A 137 21.75 17.47 -9.65
C GLU A 137 23.03 18.20 -10.08
N ASN A 138 24.19 17.54 -9.96
CA ASN A 138 25.48 18.11 -10.37
C ASN A 138 25.54 18.43 -11.87
N GLU A 139 24.97 17.57 -12.72
CA GLU A 139 24.86 17.83 -14.16
C GLU A 139 23.96 19.02 -14.49
N THR A 140 22.93 19.27 -13.68
CA THR A 140 21.99 20.39 -13.87
C THR A 140 22.62 21.71 -13.45
N LEU A 141 23.42 21.72 -12.37
CA LEU A 141 24.15 22.90 -11.89
C LEU A 141 25.34 23.30 -12.78
N SER A 142 25.82 22.37 -13.60
CA SER A 142 26.96 22.60 -14.50
C SER A 142 26.54 23.12 -15.89
N LYS A 143 25.23 23.33 -16.13
CA LYS A 143 24.65 23.87 -17.36
C LYS A 143 24.07 25.25 -17.11
#